data_AF-W4Q676-F1
#
_entry.id   AF-W4Q676-F1
#
_cell.length_a   1.000
_cell.length_b   1.000
_cell.length_c   1.000
_cell.angle_alpha   90.00
_cell.angle_beta   90.00
_cell.angle_gamma   90.00
#
_symmetry.space_group_name_H-M   'P 1'
#
loop_
_entity.id
_entity.type
_entity.pdbx_description
1 polymer ?
#
loop_
_entity_poly.entity_id
_entity_poly.type
_entity_poly.pdbx_seq_one_letter_code
_entity_poly.pdbx_strand_id
1 'polypeptide(L)'
;MGESGCGKSVTAESIQRLLNEKTTKYEGQINYKGRNLLELSEKEMRKIRGNEISMIFQDPMSSLNPVYTIGDQIVEAIRLHQKRSKREAYEQAITMLKLTGVPAAEKRIHDYPHQLSGGLRQRVMTAIALSCNPGLLIADEQQQRWM
;
A
#
# COMPACT_ATOMS: atom_id res chain seq x y z
N MET A 1 7.01 21.09 -5.39
CA MET A 1 7.33 20.31 -4.18
C MET A 1 7.12 21.22 -2.99
N GLY A 2 6.19 20.90 -2.08
CA GLY A 2 5.99 21.70 -0.87
C GLY A 2 6.93 21.28 0.25
N GLU A 3 7.26 22.21 1.16
CA GLU A 3 8.19 22.00 2.27
C GLU A 3 7.72 20.93 3.27
N SER A 4 8.61 20.48 4.15
CA SER A 4 8.20 19.64 5.29
C SER A 4 7.14 20.38 6.11
N GLY A 5 6.05 19.71 6.47
CA GLY A 5 4.93 20.33 7.18
C GLY A 5 3.89 21.06 6.31
N CYS A 6 4.03 21.10 4.98
CA CYS A 6 3.05 21.76 4.11
C CYS A 6 1.72 20.97 3.89
N GLY A 7 1.48 19.91 4.68
CA GLY A 7 0.23 19.16 4.64
C GLY A 7 0.11 18.04 3.59
N LYS A 8 1.19 17.62 2.92
CA LYS A 8 1.14 16.52 1.91
C LYS A 8 0.61 15.21 2.51
N SER A 9 1.22 14.75 3.61
CA SER A 9 0.83 13.52 4.29
C SER A 9 -0.59 13.61 4.83
N VAL A 10 -0.94 14.74 5.46
CA VAL A 10 -2.32 15.01 5.93
C VAL A 10 -3.31 14.96 4.77
N THR A 11 -2.96 15.47 3.59
CA THR A 11 -3.81 15.41 2.40
C THR A 11 -3.99 13.97 1.91
N ALA A 12 -2.90 13.20 1.80
CA ALA A 12 -2.95 11.80 1.38
C ALA A 12 -3.77 10.93 2.35
N GLU A 13 -3.53 11.10 3.66
CA GLU A 13 -4.29 10.42 4.71
C GLU A 13 -5.76 10.85 4.73
N SER A 14 -6.07 12.12 4.42
CA SER A 14 -7.45 12.62 4.31
C SER A 14 -8.20 11.95 3.15
N ILE A 15 -7.56 11.76 1.98
CA ILE A 15 -8.16 11.07 0.83
C ILE A 15 -8.51 9.62 1.20
N GLN A 16 -7.64 8.94 1.94
CA GLN A 16 -7.89 7.57 2.41
C GLN A 16 -8.69 7.50 3.71
N ARG A 17 -9.05 8.64 4.32
CA ARG A 17 -9.67 8.73 5.66
C ARG A 17 -8.92 7.90 6.71
N LEU A 18 -7.60 8.00 6.75
CA LEU A 18 -6.75 7.31 7.72
C LEU A 18 -6.49 8.14 8.99
N LEU A 19 -6.87 9.42 8.98
CA LEU A 19 -6.84 10.27 10.17
C LEU A 19 -7.87 9.80 11.20
N ASN A 20 -7.59 10.06 12.48
CA ASN A 20 -8.50 9.74 13.56
C ASN A 20 -9.81 10.52 13.41
N GLU A 21 -10.89 9.83 13.04
CA GLU A 21 -12.21 10.44 12.80
C GLU A 21 -12.81 11.11 14.04
N LYS A 22 -12.35 10.77 15.26
CA LYS A 22 -12.80 11.44 16.50
C LYS A 22 -12.26 12.85 16.66
N THR A 23 -11.11 13.14 16.05
CA THR A 23 -10.38 14.41 16.22
C THR A 23 -10.26 15.18 14.92
N THR A 24 -10.76 14.63 13.81
CA THR A 24 -10.61 15.19 12.47
C THR A 24 -11.97 15.64 11.96
N LYS A 25 -12.05 16.89 11.52
CA LYS A 25 -13.22 17.41 10.81
C LYS A 25 -12.87 17.56 9.33
N TYR A 26 -13.68 16.94 8.48
CA TYR A 26 -13.57 17.08 7.03
C TYR A 26 -14.57 18.14 6.55
N GLU A 27 -14.15 19.02 5.66
CA GLU A 27 -15.01 19.97 4.96
C GLU A 27 -14.79 19.83 3.45
N GLY A 28 -15.87 19.93 2.66
CA GLY A 28 -15.83 19.74 1.21
C GLY A 28 -16.16 18.31 0.76
N GLN A 29 -15.61 17.89 -0.37
CA GLN A 29 -15.88 16.60 -1.01
C GLN A 29 -14.60 15.98 -1.56
N ILE A 30 -14.49 14.66 -1.49
CA ILE A 30 -13.41 13.89 -2.11
C ILE A 30 -14.04 12.92 -3.09
N ASN A 31 -14.06 13.27 -4.38
CA ASN A 31 -14.78 12.51 -5.40
C ASN A 31 -13.86 11.48 -6.09
N TYR A 32 -14.23 10.19 -6.00
CA TYR A 32 -13.57 9.12 -6.74
C TYR A 32 -14.61 8.27 -7.47
N LYS A 33 -14.46 8.14 -8.80
CA LYS A 33 -15.40 7.41 -9.69
C LYS A 33 -16.88 7.79 -9.46
N GLY A 34 -17.14 9.09 -9.30
CA GLY A 34 -18.49 9.65 -9.10
C GLY A 34 -19.09 9.45 -7.71
N ARG A 35 -18.30 9.03 -6.71
CA ARG A 35 -18.72 8.88 -5.31
C ARG A 35 -17.90 9.78 -4.40
N ASN A 36 -18.57 10.46 -3.48
CA ASN A 36 -17.90 11.22 -2.42
C ASN A 36 -17.40 10.27 -1.33
N LEU A 37 -16.09 10.13 -1.17
CA LEU A 37 -15.46 9.23 -0.19
C LEU A 37 -15.79 9.61 1.27
N LEU A 38 -16.09 10.89 1.53
CA LEU A 38 -16.42 11.38 2.87
C LEU A 38 -17.80 10.91 3.34
N GLU A 39 -18.69 10.51 2.42
CA GLU A 39 -20.06 10.05 2.73
C GLU A 39 -20.15 8.53 2.88
N LEU A 40 -19.08 7.79 2.58
CA LEU A 40 -19.07 6.34 2.61
C LEU A 40 -19.02 5.81 4.06
N SER A 41 -19.66 4.66 4.29
CA SER A 41 -19.46 3.92 5.53
C SER A 41 -18.05 3.32 5.61
N GLU A 42 -17.56 3.00 6.81
CA GLU A 42 -16.26 2.34 6.98
C GLU A 42 -16.17 1.00 6.22
N LYS A 43 -17.28 0.28 6.10
CA LYS A 43 -17.34 -0.97 5.33
C LYS A 43 -17.13 -0.73 3.83
N GLU A 44 -17.60 0.39 3.30
CA GLU A 44 -17.41 0.78 1.90
C GLU A 44 -16.00 1.33 1.69
N MET A 45 -15.49 2.15 2.60
CA MET A 45 -14.11 2.63 2.56
C MET A 45 -13.11 1.48 2.54
N ARG A 46 -13.32 0.43 3.34
CA ARG A 46 -12.47 -0.80 3.32
C ARG A 46 -12.43 -1.51 1.97
N LYS A 47 -13.48 -1.41 1.15
CA LYS A 47 -13.48 -1.98 -0.21
C LYS A 47 -12.71 -1.13 -1.20
N ILE A 48 -12.56 0.17 -0.92
CA ILE A 48 -11.81 1.11 -1.75
C ILE A 48 -10.33 1.07 -1.41
N ARG A 49 -9.99 1.13 -0.11
CA ARG A 49 -8.62 1.03 0.39
C ARG A 49 -7.99 -0.30 -0.05
N GLY A 50 -6.78 -0.23 -0.59
CA GLY A 50 -6.00 -1.37 -1.10
C GLY A 50 -6.46 -1.90 -2.45
N ASN A 51 -7.77 -1.97 -2.73
CA ASN A 51 -8.27 -2.57 -3.97
C ASN A 51 -8.47 -1.57 -5.11
N GLU A 52 -8.97 -0.37 -4.81
CA GLU A 52 -9.22 0.68 -5.79
C GLU A 52 -8.20 1.81 -5.66
N ILE A 53 -7.85 2.15 -4.42
CA ILE A 53 -6.84 3.15 -4.09
C ILE A 53 -5.85 2.52 -3.12
N SER A 54 -4.57 2.53 -3.48
CA SER A 54 -3.48 2.10 -2.61
C SER A 54 -2.56 3.26 -2.26
N MET A 55 -1.87 3.13 -1.13
CA MET A 55 -0.91 4.12 -0.68
C MET A 55 0.46 3.47 -0.42
N ILE A 56 1.54 4.16 -0.79
CA ILE A 56 2.91 3.85 -0.40
C ILE A 56 3.36 4.95 0.57
N PHE A 57 3.73 4.55 1.79
CA PHE A 57 4.18 5.45 2.86
C PHE A 57 5.70 5.71 2.83
N GLN A 58 6.13 6.81 3.45
CA GLN A 58 7.52 7.32 3.43
C GLN A 58 8.58 6.39 4.04
N ASP A 59 8.22 5.50 4.96
CA ASP A 59 9.18 4.64 5.67
C ASP A 59 8.88 3.13 5.53
N PRO A 60 9.74 2.38 4.80
CA PRO A 60 9.60 0.95 4.66
C PRO A 60 9.78 0.12 5.93
N MET A 61 10.49 0.66 6.92
CA MET A 61 10.78 -0.08 8.16
C MET A 61 9.59 -0.13 9.10
N SER A 62 8.80 0.93 9.15
CA SER A 62 7.57 0.98 9.94
C SER A 62 6.40 0.24 9.26
N SER A 63 6.46 0.04 7.95
CA SER A 63 5.33 -0.49 7.18
C SER A 63 5.32 -2.02 7.02
N LEU A 64 6.49 -2.67 7.06
CA LEU A 64 6.58 -4.14 6.99
C LEU A 64 6.60 -4.74 8.40
N ASN A 65 5.73 -5.71 8.67
CA ASN A 65 5.75 -6.43 9.93
C ASN A 65 6.95 -7.38 9.98
N PRO A 66 7.88 -7.23 10.94
CA PRO A 66 9.12 -8.01 10.98
C PRO A 66 8.93 -9.49 11.33
N VAL A 67 7.76 -9.87 11.85
CA VAL A 67 7.44 -11.23 12.30
C VAL A 67 6.95 -12.11 11.14
N TYR A 68 6.53 -11.51 10.03
CA TYR A 68 6.03 -12.23 8.85
C TYR A 68 7.01 -12.15 7.69
N THR A 69 7.00 -13.16 6.82
CA THR A 69 7.75 -13.09 5.56
C THR A 69 7.17 -12.01 4.65
N ILE A 70 7.94 -11.55 3.67
CA ILE A 70 7.42 -10.60 2.67
C ILE A 70 6.28 -11.22 1.85
N GLY A 71 6.33 -12.52 1.61
CA GLY A 71 5.29 -13.26 0.92
C GLY A 71 3.98 -13.30 1.67
N ASP A 72 4.04 -13.59 2.98
CA ASP A 72 2.84 -13.63 3.82
C ASP A 72 2.09 -12.30 3.79
N GLN A 73 2.82 -11.18 3.85
CA GLN A 73 2.24 -9.84 3.84
C GLN A 73 1.57 -9.49 2.49
N ILE A 74 2.19 -9.87 1.37
CA ILE A 74 1.58 -9.66 0.03
C ILE A 74 0.36 -10.57 -0.14
N VAL A 75 0.47 -11.84 0.26
CA VAL A 75 -0.63 -12.82 0.19
C VAL A 75 -1.81 -12.38 1.05
N GLU A 76 -1.56 -11.87 2.25
CA GLU A 76 -2.59 -11.35 3.14
C GLU A 76 -3.36 -10.21 2.46
N ALA A 77 -2.66 -9.20 1.92
CA ALA A 77 -3.30 -8.09 1.21
C ALA A 77 -4.20 -8.59 0.07
N ILE A 78 -3.70 -9.49 -0.79
CA ILE A 78 -4.48 -10.04 -1.91
C ILE A 78 -5.72 -10.79 -1.40
N ARG A 79 -5.58 -11.61 -0.35
CA ARG A 79 -6.70 -12.42 0.16
C ARG A 79 -7.77 -11.57 0.84
N LEU A 80 -7.35 -10.53 1.58
CA LEU A 80 -8.27 -9.60 2.23
C LEU A 80 -9.15 -8.85 1.23
N HIS A 81 -8.59 -8.49 0.07
CA HIS A 81 -9.28 -7.62 -0.89
C HIS A 81 -9.87 -8.33 -2.12
N GLN A 82 -9.28 -9.44 -2.58
CA GLN A 82 -9.66 -10.08 -3.85
C GLN A 82 -10.32 -11.46 -3.73
N LYS A 83 -10.57 -11.97 -2.52
CA LYS A 83 -11.19 -13.30 -2.28
C LYS A 83 -10.51 -14.47 -3.00
N ARG A 84 -9.21 -14.36 -3.32
CA ARG A 84 -8.44 -15.41 -3.98
C ARG A 84 -8.10 -16.56 -3.03
N SER A 85 -7.93 -17.76 -3.58
CA SER A 85 -7.38 -18.88 -2.82
C SER A 85 -5.94 -18.59 -2.37
N LYS A 86 -5.46 -19.31 -1.34
CA LYS A 86 -4.08 -19.14 -0.86
C LYS A 86 -3.04 -19.39 -1.96
N ARG A 87 -3.27 -20.39 -2.82
CA ARG A 87 -2.37 -20.73 -3.92
C ARG A 87 -2.30 -19.61 -4.96
N GLU A 88 -3.45 -19.13 -5.43
CA GLU A 88 -3.52 -18.04 -6.41
C GLU A 88 -2.93 -16.74 -5.87
N ALA A 89 -3.17 -16.43 -4.59
CA ALA A 89 -2.58 -15.26 -3.95
C ALA A 89 -1.05 -15.35 -3.88
N TYR A 90 -0.51 -16.55 -3.64
CA TYR A 90 0.93 -16.78 -3.60
C TYR A 90 1.58 -16.65 -4.99
N GLU A 91 0.96 -17.21 -6.04
CA GLU A 91 1.41 -17.03 -7.43
C GLU A 91 1.37 -15.56 -7.87
N GLN A 92 0.32 -14.84 -7.48
CA GLN A 92 0.22 -13.40 -7.69
C GLN A 92 1.30 -12.65 -6.91
N ALA A 93 1.59 -13.02 -5.66
CA ALA A 93 2.63 -12.38 -4.86
C ALA A 93 4.01 -12.49 -5.52
N ILE A 94 4.37 -13.67 -6.03
CA ILE A 94 5.60 -13.86 -6.83
C ILE A 94 5.60 -12.95 -8.06
N THR A 95 4.47 -12.87 -8.76
CA THR A 95 4.32 -12.01 -9.94
C THR A 95 4.55 -10.54 -9.60
N MET A 96 4.02 -10.06 -8.48
CA MET A 96 4.21 -8.68 -8.02
C MET A 96 5.65 -8.40 -7.62
N LEU A 97 6.31 -9.33 -6.92
CA LEU A 97 7.72 -9.21 -6.59
C LEU A 97 8.61 -9.13 -7.84
N LYS A 98 8.30 -9.92 -8.87
CA LYS A 98 9.00 -9.84 -10.17
C LYS A 98 8.76 -8.50 -10.84
N LEU A 99 7.51 -8.03 -10.86
CA LEU A 99 7.13 -6.77 -11.49
C LEU A 99 7.86 -5.57 -10.87
N THR A 100 8.09 -5.57 -9.56
CA THR A 100 8.85 -4.51 -8.88
C THR A 100 10.36 -4.73 -8.86
N GLY A 101 10.85 -5.75 -9.57
CA GLY A 101 12.28 -6.02 -9.75
C GLY A 101 12.97 -6.61 -8.50
N VAL A 102 12.25 -7.38 -7.69
CA VAL A 102 12.86 -8.19 -6.62
C VAL A 102 13.52 -9.43 -7.26
N PRO A 103 14.86 -9.57 -7.20
CA PRO A 103 15.57 -10.67 -7.83
C PRO A 103 15.29 -11.99 -7.08
N ALA A 104 15.21 -13.09 -7.82
CA ALA A 104 14.91 -14.42 -7.26
C ALA A 104 13.64 -14.42 -6.39
N ALA A 105 12.56 -13.80 -6.89
CA ALA A 105 11.29 -13.62 -6.19
C ALA A 105 10.74 -14.90 -5.57
N GLU A 106 10.84 -16.04 -6.28
CA GLU A 106 10.40 -17.36 -5.83
C GLU A 106 11.13 -17.84 -4.58
N LYS A 107 12.39 -17.45 -4.40
CA LYS A 107 13.17 -17.74 -3.20
C LYS A 107 12.90 -16.69 -2.13
N ARG A 108 12.98 -15.42 -2.50
CA ARG A 108 12.90 -14.26 -1.58
C ARG A 108 11.52 -14.06 -0.98
N ILE A 109 10.46 -14.61 -1.56
CA ILE A 109 9.12 -14.57 -0.98
C ILE A 109 9.09 -15.12 0.46
N HIS A 110 10.03 -15.97 0.83
CA HIS A 110 10.22 -16.53 2.17
C HIS A 110 11.15 -15.69 3.08
N ASP A 111 11.78 -14.64 2.54
CA ASP A 111 12.63 -13.75 3.32
C ASP A 111 11.77 -12.89 4.26
N TYR A 112 12.32 -12.59 5.44
CA TYR A 112 11.79 -11.60 6.37
C TYR A 112 12.31 -10.20 6.04
N PRO A 113 11.61 -9.12 6.45
CA PRO A 113 12.02 -7.76 6.19
C PRO A 113 13.47 -7.46 6.60
N HIS A 114 13.92 -7.96 7.76
CA HIS A 114 15.28 -7.72 8.26
C HIS A 114 16.39 -8.32 7.37
N GLN A 115 16.07 -9.27 6.48
CA GLN A 115 17.02 -9.89 5.55
C GLN A 115 17.19 -9.11 4.22
N LEU A 116 16.40 -8.05 4.02
CA LEU A 116 16.41 -7.25 2.79
C LEU A 116 17.16 -5.93 2.98
N SER A 117 17.79 -5.43 1.91
CA SER A 117 18.29 -4.05 1.87
C SER A 117 17.13 -3.05 1.86
N GLY A 118 17.39 -1.78 2.20
CA GLY A 118 16.37 -0.72 2.16
C GLY A 118 15.65 -0.61 0.81
N GLY A 119 16.41 -0.62 -0.29
CA GLY A 119 15.83 -0.59 -1.64
C GLY A 119 15.01 -1.83 -2.00
N LEU A 120 15.37 -3.01 -1.48
CA LEU A 120 14.53 -4.21 -1.65
C LEU A 120 13.25 -4.13 -0.83
N ARG A 121 13.30 -3.60 0.40
CA ARG A 121 12.10 -3.36 1.22
C ARG A 121 11.13 -2.41 0.53
N GLN A 122 11.65 -1.34 -0.08
CA GLN A 122 10.84 -0.41 -0.87
C GLN A 122 10.16 -1.11 -2.05
N ARG A 123 10.90 -1.92 -2.84
CA ARG A 123 10.31 -2.71 -3.94
C ARG A 123 9.23 -3.68 -3.46
N VAL A 124 9.40 -4.27 -2.28
CA VAL A 124 8.39 -5.13 -1.64
C VAL A 124 7.15 -4.32 -1.25
N MET A 125 7.30 -3.14 -0.65
CA MET A 125 6.14 -2.28 -0.36
C MET A 125 5.40 -1.87 -1.61
N THR A 126 6.12 -1.51 -2.68
CA THR A 126 5.52 -1.23 -3.98
C THR A 126 4.75 -2.46 -4.48
N ALA A 127 5.29 -3.67 -4.30
CA ALA A 127 4.60 -4.91 -4.68
C ALA A 127 3.31 -5.13 -3.87
N ILE A 128 3.32 -4.85 -2.56
CA ILE A 128 2.12 -4.89 -1.71
C ILE A 128 1.08 -3.88 -2.21
N ALA A 129 1.47 -2.63 -2.43
CA ALA A 129 0.57 -1.56 -2.87
C ALA A 129 -0.06 -1.85 -4.25
N LEU A 130 0.69 -2.47 -5.16
CA LEU A 130 0.23 -2.86 -6.49
C LEU A 130 -0.49 -4.22 -6.51
N SER A 131 -0.40 -5.01 -5.44
CA SER A 131 -0.85 -6.42 -5.43
C SER A 131 -2.31 -6.61 -5.79
N CYS A 132 -3.14 -5.61 -5.47
CA CYS A 132 -4.57 -5.63 -5.75
C CYS A 132 -4.97 -4.92 -7.05
N ASN A 133 -3.99 -4.47 -7.86
CA ASN A 133 -4.18 -3.73 -9.10
C ASN A 133 -5.07 -2.46 -8.93
N PRO A 134 -4.67 -1.53 -8.05
CA PRO A 134 -5.45 -0.34 -7.76
C PRO A 134 -5.58 0.58 -8.99
N GLY A 135 -6.72 1.25 -9.12
CA GLY A 135 -6.95 2.27 -10.14
C GLY A 135 -6.26 3.61 -9.84
N LEU A 136 -5.91 3.84 -8.58
CA LEU A 136 -5.15 5.01 -8.12
C LEU A 136 -4.09 4.60 -7.10
N LEU A 137 -2.84 5.01 -7.34
CA LEU A 137 -1.74 4.84 -6.39
C LEU A 137 -1.32 6.21 -5.85
N ILE A 138 -1.36 6.37 -4.53
CA ILE A 138 -0.87 7.56 -3.84
C ILE A 138 0.52 7.25 -3.28
N ALA A 139 1.55 7.95 -3.74
CA ALA A 139 2.89 7.84 -3.19
C ALA A 139 3.19 9.08 -2.35
N ASP A 140 3.25 8.90 -1.03
CA ASP A 140 3.84 9.90 -0.15
C ASP A 140 5.30 9.49 0.05
N GLU A 141 6.18 9.83 -0.90
CA GLU A 141 7.62 9.57 -0.84
C GLU A 141 8.39 10.84 -1.25
N GLN A 142 9.54 11.11 -0.61
CA GLN A 142 10.55 12.02 -1.16
C GLN A 142 11.33 11.24 -2.22
N GLN A 143 11.19 11.61 -3.50
CA GLN A 143 11.94 10.99 -4.60
C GLN A 143 13.46 11.23 -4.45
N GLN A 144 14.15 10.41 -3.65
CA GLN A 144 15.61 10.32 -3.74
C GLN A 144 15.96 9.33 -4.87
N ARG A 145 15.95 9.90 -6.08
CA ARG A 145 16.79 9.57 -7.24
C ARG A 145 17.18 8.09 -7.41
N TRP A 146 16.44 7.41 -8.28
CA TRP A 146 16.88 6.18 -8.94
C TRP A 146 18.07 6.52 -9.86
N MET A 147 19.30 6.27 -9.39
CA MET A 147 20.49 6.08 -10.22
C MET A 147 21.22 4.83 -9.75
#